data_AF-A0A3B8ZEY7-F1
#
_entry.id   AF-A0A3B8ZEY7-F1
#
_cell.length_a   1.000
_cell.length_b   1.000
_cell.length_c   1.000
_cell.angle_alpha   90.00
_cell.angle_beta   90.00
_cell.angle_gamma   90.00
#
_symmetry.space_group_name_H-M   'P 1'
#
loop_
_entity.id
_entity.type
_entity.pdbx_description
1 polymer ?
#
loop_
_entity_poly.entity_id
_entity_poly.type
_entity_poly.pdbx_seq_one_letter_code
_entity_poly.pdbx_strand_id
1 'polypeptide(L)'
;ICCTLREDLLLEVSRLAREGRFDYLLIESTGISEPMPVAETFTFEDEQGNSLSSVAELDTMVTVVDAGSFMKDFGSWDDLATRRIGLSDQDERNIVDLLVDQVEFANVIIVNKADLVSPNDLQQLTLLLRQLNNSAKILTTTESRVDLAEILDT
;
A
#
# COMPACT_ATOMS: atom_id res chain seq x y z
N ILE A 1 8.07 -14.11 0.26
CA ILE A 1 7.18 -14.01 1.44
C ILE A 1 7.54 -15.14 2.40
N CYS A 2 7.94 -14.84 3.64
CA CYS A 2 8.21 -15.87 4.65
C CYS A 2 6.87 -16.53 5.04
N CYS A 3 6.73 -17.86 4.87
CA CYS A 3 5.48 -18.58 5.14
C CYS A 3 4.91 -18.30 6.54
N THR A 4 5.77 -18.02 7.53
CA THR A 4 5.37 -17.74 8.90
C THR A 4 4.57 -16.44 9.03
N LEU A 5 4.93 -15.37 8.30
CA LEU A 5 4.27 -14.06 8.45
C LEU A 5 2.81 -14.11 7.97
N ARG A 6 2.56 -14.88 6.91
CA ARG A 6 1.22 -15.09 6.33
C ARG A 6 0.32 -15.89 7.27
N GLU A 7 0.85 -16.99 7.81
CA GLU A 7 0.12 -17.84 8.75
C GLU A 7 -0.16 -17.10 10.07
N ASP A 8 0.82 -16.35 10.59
CA ASP A 8 0.67 -15.57 11.82
C ASP A 8 -0.42 -14.50 11.67
N LEU A 9 -0.46 -13.79 10.53
CA LEU A 9 -1.51 -12.80 10.25
C LEU A 9 -2.89 -13.45 10.19
N LEU A 10 -3.01 -14.59 9.50
CA LEU A 10 -4.27 -15.33 9.37
C LEU A 10 -4.82 -15.76 10.73
N LEU A 11 -3.94 -16.29 11.59
CA LEU A 11 -4.31 -16.74 12.93
C LEU A 11 -4.79 -15.58 13.81
N GLU A 12 -4.06 -14.46 13.84
CA GLU A 12 -4.43 -13.32 14.68
C GLU A 12 -5.69 -12.61 14.20
N VAL A 13 -5.85 -12.40 12.88
CA VAL A 13 -7.07 -11.80 12.32
C VAL A 13 -8.28 -12.71 12.61
N SER A 14 -8.16 -14.02 12.38
CA SER A 14 -9.23 -14.98 12.69
C SER A 14 -9.61 -14.99 14.18
N ARG A 15 -8.61 -14.90 15.06
CA ARG A 15 -8.82 -14.87 16.51
C ARG A 15 -9.58 -13.62 16.93
N LEU A 16 -9.12 -12.45 16.47
CA LEU A 16 -9.74 -11.15 16.79
C LEU A 16 -11.15 -11.02 16.22
N ALA A 17 -11.37 -11.45 14.97
CA ALA A 17 -12.70 -11.44 14.35
C ALA A 17 -13.72 -12.28 15.14
N ARG A 18 -13.30 -13.46 15.63
CA ARG A 18 -14.16 -14.35 16.43
C ARG A 18 -14.45 -13.84 17.84
N GLU A 19 -13.72 -12.85 18.37
CA GLU A 19 -14.06 -12.23 19.66
C GLU A 19 -15.38 -11.46 19.60
N GLY A 20 -15.81 -10.99 18.42
CA GLY A 20 -17.06 -10.25 18.25
C GLY A 20 -17.08 -8.89 18.98
N ARG A 21 -15.91 -8.32 19.25
CA ARG A 21 -15.72 -7.06 20.01
C ARG A 21 -15.26 -5.89 19.13
N PHE A 22 -14.95 -6.14 17.87
CA PHE A 22 -14.42 -5.17 16.92
C PHE A 22 -15.23 -5.23 15.63
N ASP A 23 -15.61 -4.06 15.11
CA ASP A 23 -16.30 -3.94 13.83
C ASP A 23 -15.32 -3.81 12.65
N TYR A 24 -14.11 -3.32 12.91
CA TYR A 24 -13.06 -3.11 11.92
C TYR A 24 -11.67 -3.47 12.47
N LEU A 25 -10.84 -4.05 11.61
CA LEU A 25 -9.40 -4.24 11.86
C LEU A 25 -8.60 -3.39 10.88
N LEU A 26 -7.76 -2.51 11.43
CA LEU A 26 -6.73 -1.81 10.66
C LEU A 26 -5.42 -2.60 10.78
N ILE A 27 -4.86 -2.99 9.63
CA ILE A 27 -3.61 -3.74 9.56
C ILE A 27 -2.53 -2.82 8.98
N GLU A 28 -1.55 -2.46 9.82
CA GLU A 28 -0.34 -1.79 9.35
C GLU A 28 0.72 -2.86 9.05
N SER A 29 1.01 -3.08 7.76
CA SER A 29 2.15 -3.89 7.38
C SER A 29 3.43 -3.06 7.56
N THR A 30 4.42 -3.58 8.30
CA THR A 30 5.63 -2.81 8.58
C THR A 30 6.44 -2.57 7.29
N GLY A 31 6.86 -1.31 7.07
CA GLY A 31 7.81 -0.94 6.02
C GLY A 31 7.29 -1.03 4.58
N ILE A 32 8.22 -1.35 3.66
CA ILE A 32 7.93 -1.59 2.25
C ILE A 32 7.46 -3.05 2.11
N SER A 33 6.27 -3.35 2.61
CA SER A 33 5.66 -4.67 2.45
C SER A 33 4.84 -4.69 1.16
N GLU A 34 4.88 -5.82 0.47
CA GLU A 34 4.05 -6.06 -0.71
C GLU A 34 2.58 -6.15 -0.26
N PRO A 35 1.65 -5.38 -0.85
CA PRO A 35 0.22 -5.43 -0.50
C PRO A 35 -0.45 -6.74 -0.92
N MET A 36 0.00 -7.30 -2.04
CA MET A 36 -0.61 -8.48 -2.65
C MET A 36 -0.57 -9.72 -1.73
N PRO A 37 0.54 -10.06 -1.05
CA PRO A 37 0.56 -11.14 -0.06
C PRO A 37 -0.46 -11.01 1.07
N VAL A 38 -0.78 -9.79 1.50
CA VAL A 38 -1.80 -9.54 2.52
C VAL A 38 -3.17 -9.82 1.93
N ALA A 39 -3.49 -9.23 0.78
CA ALA A 39 -4.76 -9.44 0.10
C ALA A 39 -5.02 -10.91 -0.26
N GLU A 40 -3.99 -11.61 -0.74
CA GLU A 40 -4.02 -13.04 -1.01
C GLU A 40 -4.40 -13.88 0.23
N THR A 41 -3.99 -13.45 1.43
CA THR A 41 -4.31 -14.18 2.67
C THR A 41 -5.83 -14.26 2.89
N PHE A 42 -6.60 -13.31 2.36
CA PHE A 42 -8.06 -13.32 2.45
C PHE A 42 -8.75 -14.26 1.46
N THR A 43 -8.06 -14.67 0.39
CA THR A 43 -8.62 -15.57 -0.64
C THR A 43 -8.17 -17.02 -0.47
N PHE A 44 -7.14 -17.28 0.33
CA PHE A 44 -6.66 -18.64 0.59
C PHE A 44 -7.57 -19.43 1.54
N GLU A 45 -7.70 -20.72 1.25
CA GLU A 45 -8.27 -21.75 2.13
C GLU A 45 -7.14 -22.60 2.71
N ASP A 46 -7.19 -22.90 4.01
CA ASP A 46 -6.28 -23.84 4.65
C ASP A 46 -6.60 -25.31 4.28
N GLU A 47 -5.78 -26.26 4.74
CA GLU A 47 -5.99 -27.70 4.49
C GLU A 47 -7.33 -28.25 5.02
N GLN A 48 -7.98 -27.50 5.90
CA GLN A 48 -9.26 -27.84 6.52
C GLN A 48 -10.43 -27.11 5.85
N GLY A 49 -10.16 -26.31 4.80
CA GLY A 49 -11.16 -25.55 4.04
C GLY A 49 -11.59 -24.24 4.72
N ASN A 50 -10.86 -23.75 5.73
CA ASN A 50 -11.16 -22.47 6.35
C ASN A 50 -10.45 -21.33 5.62
N SER A 51 -11.16 -20.24 5.38
CA SER A 51 -10.62 -18.99 4.82
C SER A 51 -10.95 -17.80 5.71
N LEU A 52 -10.09 -16.78 5.72
CA LEU A 52 -10.39 -15.50 6.39
C LEU A 52 -11.67 -14.86 5.86
N SER A 53 -11.96 -15.04 4.56
CA SER A 53 -13.19 -14.56 3.93
C SER A 53 -14.48 -15.05 4.60
N SER A 54 -14.41 -16.14 5.39
CA SER A 54 -15.56 -16.65 6.16
C SER A 54 -15.86 -15.87 7.44
N VAL A 55 -14.91 -15.06 7.93
CA VAL A 55 -14.99 -14.35 9.22
C VAL A 55 -14.70 -12.85 9.13
N ALA A 56 -14.03 -12.40 8.06
CA ALA A 56 -13.69 -11.00 7.84
C ALA A 56 -13.63 -10.71 6.32
N GLU A 57 -13.96 -9.48 5.95
CA GLU A 57 -13.85 -8.97 4.58
C GLU A 57 -12.68 -8.00 4.47
N LEU A 58 -11.95 -8.05 3.36
CA LEU A 58 -10.95 -7.03 3.03
C LEU A 58 -11.68 -5.85 2.38
N ASP A 59 -11.87 -4.79 3.15
CA ASP A 59 -12.57 -3.58 2.71
C ASP A 59 -11.70 -2.69 1.82
N THR A 60 -10.70 -2.03 2.42
CA THR A 60 -9.94 -0.97 1.75
C THR A 60 -8.44 -1.18 1.90
N MET A 61 -7.73 -1.16 0.76
CA MET A 61 -6.28 -1.05 0.70
C MET A 61 -5.88 0.43 0.59
N VAL A 62 -5.18 0.93 1.60
CA VAL A 62 -4.78 2.35 1.69
C VAL A 62 -3.27 2.47 1.56
N THR A 63 -2.81 3.25 0.58
CA THR A 63 -1.38 3.57 0.40
C THR A 63 -1.14 5.04 0.74
N VAL A 64 -0.21 5.30 1.65
CA VAL A 64 0.19 6.67 2.03
C VAL A 64 1.48 7.04 1.29
N VAL A 65 1.38 8.05 0.44
CA VAL A 65 2.48 8.58 -0.37
C VAL A 65 3.00 9.87 0.25
N ASP A 66 4.30 9.94 0.49
CA ASP A 66 4.98 11.21 0.84
C ASP A 66 5.21 12.04 -0.42
N ALA A 67 4.51 13.18 -0.53
CA ALA A 67 4.58 14.03 -1.71
C ALA A 67 6.00 14.54 -2.05
N GLY A 68 6.85 14.74 -1.04
CA GLY A 68 8.19 15.30 -1.20
C GLY A 68 9.28 14.26 -1.47
N SER A 69 9.02 12.99 -1.16
CA SER A 69 9.99 11.90 -1.32
C SER A 69 9.69 11.03 -2.52
N PHE A 70 8.41 10.73 -2.80
CA PHE A 70 8.01 9.77 -3.84
C PHE A 70 8.60 10.10 -5.22
N MET A 71 8.55 11.36 -5.64
CA MET A 71 9.10 11.78 -6.94
C MET A 71 10.63 11.63 -7.01
N LYS A 72 11.33 11.74 -5.89
CA LYS A 72 12.79 11.56 -5.83
C LYS A 72 13.14 10.08 -5.93
N ASP A 73 12.43 9.25 -5.17
CA ASP A 73 12.64 7.81 -5.14
C ASP A 73 12.28 7.18 -6.50
N PHE A 74 11.19 7.63 -7.11
CA PHE A 74 10.75 7.19 -8.44
C PHE A 74 11.63 7.76 -9.57
N GLY A 75 11.93 9.07 -9.55
CA GLY A 75 12.69 9.75 -10.60
C GLY A 75 14.18 9.39 -10.62
N SER A 76 14.79 9.12 -9.47
CA SER A 76 16.17 8.62 -9.38
C SER A 76 16.34 7.34 -10.22
N TRP A 77 15.33 6.47 -10.24
CA TRP A 77 15.37 5.24 -11.02
C TRP A 77 15.24 5.47 -12.53
N ASP A 78 14.38 6.37 -13.00
CA ASP A 78 14.25 6.64 -14.45
C ASP A 78 15.56 7.20 -15.03
N ASP A 79 16.22 8.07 -14.25
CA ASP A 79 17.54 8.61 -14.56
C ASP A 79 18.65 7.52 -14.51
N LEU A 80 18.58 6.57 -13.57
CA LEU A 80 19.53 5.45 -13.45
C LEU A 80 19.32 4.36 -14.51
N ALA A 81 18.07 4.04 -14.85
CA ALA A 81 17.69 3.14 -15.93
C ALA A 81 18.20 3.67 -17.28
N THR A 82 18.19 4.99 -17.46
CA THR A 82 18.73 5.67 -18.64
C THR A 82 20.26 5.69 -18.68
N ARG A 83 20.95 5.63 -17.53
CA ARG A 83 22.43 5.78 -17.42
C ARG A 83 23.24 4.50 -17.22
N ARG A 84 22.64 3.29 -17.20
CA ARG A 84 23.27 1.98 -16.91
C ARG A 84 24.80 1.99 -16.97
N ILE A 85 25.47 1.97 -15.82
CA ILE A 85 26.70 1.23 -15.47
C ILE A 85 27.17 1.76 -14.09
N GLY A 86 27.06 0.94 -13.04
CA GLY A 86 28.06 0.96 -11.96
C GLY A 86 27.52 1.00 -10.54
N LEU A 87 27.52 -0.20 -9.93
CA LEU A 87 27.62 -0.52 -8.49
C LEU A 87 26.27 -0.60 -7.72
N SER A 88 25.96 -1.82 -7.27
CA SER A 88 24.83 -2.23 -6.38
C SER A 88 23.38 -2.00 -6.87
N ASP A 89 23.12 -2.11 -8.18
CA ASP A 89 21.83 -1.90 -8.86
C ASP A 89 20.65 -2.85 -8.51
N GLN A 90 20.75 -3.75 -7.52
CA GLN A 90 19.66 -4.69 -7.20
C GLN A 90 18.66 -4.12 -6.18
N ASP A 91 19.14 -3.44 -5.14
CA ASP A 91 18.27 -2.97 -4.05
C ASP A 91 17.37 -1.79 -4.49
N GLU A 92 17.88 -0.87 -5.30
CA GLU A 92 17.11 0.30 -5.77
C GLU A 92 16.03 -0.06 -6.79
N ARG A 93 16.24 -1.08 -7.63
CA ARG A 93 15.20 -1.60 -8.54
C ARG A 93 14.04 -2.20 -7.76
N ASN A 94 14.35 -2.97 -6.71
CA ASN A 94 13.35 -3.58 -5.85
C ASN A 94 12.48 -2.53 -5.13
N ILE A 95 13.03 -1.36 -4.78
CA ILE A 95 12.26 -0.30 -4.12
C ILE A 95 11.24 0.32 -5.07
N VAL A 96 11.61 0.62 -6.31
CA VAL A 96 10.67 1.24 -7.27
C VAL A 96 9.57 0.27 -7.67
N ASP A 97 9.91 -0.98 -7.97
CA ASP A 97 8.92 -2.02 -8.28
C ASP A 97 7.89 -2.13 -7.15
N LEU A 98 8.37 -2.06 -5.91
CA LEU A 98 7.52 -2.13 -4.73
C LEU A 98 6.69 -0.87 -4.46
N LEU A 99 7.22 0.32 -4.76
CA LEU A 99 6.42 1.56 -4.74
C LEU A 99 5.31 1.52 -5.79
N VAL A 100 5.59 0.97 -6.97
CA VAL A 100 4.61 0.76 -8.03
C VAL A 100 3.53 -0.22 -7.55
N ASP A 101 3.91 -1.38 -7.03
CA ASP A 101 2.97 -2.37 -6.50
C ASP A 101 2.06 -1.75 -5.43
N GLN A 102 2.62 -1.00 -4.47
CA GLN A 102 1.83 -0.34 -3.43
C GLN A 102 0.82 0.66 -3.99
N VAL A 103 1.15 1.38 -5.05
CA VAL A 103 0.23 2.31 -5.69
C VAL A 103 -0.82 1.57 -6.51
N GLU A 104 -0.44 0.54 -7.26
CA GLU A 104 -1.32 -0.21 -8.17
C GLU A 104 -2.44 -0.95 -7.43
N PHE A 105 -2.16 -1.51 -6.25
CA PHE A 105 -3.15 -2.27 -5.47
C PHE A 105 -4.02 -1.42 -4.53
N ALA A 106 -3.77 -0.12 -4.42
CA ALA A 106 -4.52 0.75 -3.53
C ALA A 106 -5.95 1.01 -4.02
N ASN A 107 -6.93 0.91 -3.13
CA ASN A 107 -8.25 1.50 -3.32
C ASN A 107 -8.22 3.01 -3.07
N VAL A 108 -7.45 3.43 -2.06
CA VAL A 108 -7.27 4.83 -1.68
C VAL A 108 -5.79 5.16 -1.55
N ILE A 109 -5.37 6.25 -2.19
CA ILE A 109 -4.02 6.81 -2.09
C ILE A 109 -4.10 8.14 -1.35
N ILE A 110 -3.43 8.22 -0.19
CA ILE A 110 -3.28 9.44 0.59
C ILE A 110 -1.94 10.09 0.22
N VAL A 111 -1.99 11.18 -0.53
CA VAL A 111 -0.83 12.03 -0.82
C VAL A 111 -0.62 12.99 0.34
N ASN A 112 0.26 12.62 1.25
CA ASN A 112 0.56 13.36 2.46
C ASN A 112 1.72 14.35 2.27
N LYS A 113 1.82 15.33 3.19
CA LYS A 113 2.79 16.44 3.17
C LYS A 113 2.63 17.31 1.92
N ALA A 114 1.40 17.43 1.43
CA ALA A 114 1.08 18.24 0.25
C ALA A 114 1.44 19.74 0.46
N ASP A 115 1.47 20.19 1.71
CA ASP A 115 1.90 21.54 2.12
C ASP A 115 3.41 21.79 1.98
N LEU A 116 4.23 20.74 1.86
CA LEU A 116 5.69 20.86 1.77
C LEU A 116 6.21 20.87 0.31
N VAL A 117 5.32 20.76 -0.68
CA VAL A 117 5.68 20.70 -2.10
C VAL A 117 5.00 21.81 -2.90
N SER A 118 5.55 22.14 -4.06
CA SER A 118 4.93 23.14 -4.92
C SER A 118 3.64 22.60 -5.54
N PRO A 119 2.67 23.47 -5.91
CA PRO A 119 1.47 23.04 -6.63
C PRO A 119 1.77 22.30 -7.94
N ASN A 120 2.87 22.67 -8.61
CA ASN A 120 3.32 22.00 -9.81
C ASN A 120 3.79 20.56 -9.51
N ASP A 121 4.61 20.37 -8.48
CA ASP A 121 5.12 19.04 -8.13
C ASP A 121 3.98 18.12 -7.66
N LEU A 122 3.04 18.67 -6.88
CA LEU A 122 1.84 17.94 -6.46
C LEU A 122 0.98 17.52 -7.65
N GLN A 123 0.84 18.39 -8.66
CA GLN A 123 0.13 18.06 -9.89
C GLN A 123 0.84 16.95 -10.67
N GLN A 124 2.16 17.04 -10.84
CA GLN A 124 2.94 15.99 -11.52
C GLN A 124 2.85 14.65 -10.80
N LEU A 125 2.98 14.65 -9.48
CA LEU A 125 2.81 13.44 -8.66
C LEU A 125 1.40 12.86 -8.83
N THR A 126 0.37 13.70 -8.78
CA THR A 126 -1.02 13.23 -8.95
C THR A 126 -1.23 12.61 -10.33
N LEU A 127 -0.65 13.18 -11.39
CA LEU A 127 -0.72 12.61 -12.75
C LEU A 127 0.00 11.26 -12.83
N LEU A 128 1.18 11.14 -12.23
CA LEU A 128 1.93 9.88 -12.15
C LEU A 128 1.11 8.81 -11.42
N LEU A 129 0.58 9.12 -10.24
CA LEU A 129 -0.24 8.19 -9.45
C LEU A 129 -1.49 7.75 -10.22
N ARG A 130 -2.12 8.66 -10.98
CA ARG A 130 -3.26 8.33 -11.86
C ARG A 130 -2.87 7.43 -13.04
N GLN A 131 -1.66 7.55 -13.54
CA GLN A 131 -1.14 6.70 -14.60
C GLN A 131 -0.84 5.28 -14.08
N LEU A 132 -0.32 5.17 -12.86
CA LEU A 132 -0.07 3.90 -12.18
C LEU A 132 -1.37 3.21 -11.74
N ASN A 133 -2.30 3.99 -11.17
CA ASN A 133 -3.58 3.50 -10.68
C ASN A 133 -4.72 4.46 -11.03
N ASN A 134 -5.50 4.11 -12.05
CA ASN A 134 -6.59 4.94 -12.54
C ASN A 134 -7.86 4.86 -11.66
N SER A 135 -8.04 3.77 -10.91
CA SER A 135 -9.25 3.46 -10.15
C SER A 135 -9.19 3.98 -8.72
N ALA A 136 -8.00 4.16 -8.15
CA ALA A 136 -7.85 4.62 -6.77
C ALA A 136 -8.46 6.00 -6.52
N LYS A 137 -9.06 6.17 -5.35
CA LYS A 137 -9.39 7.50 -4.82
C LYS A 137 -8.10 8.17 -4.36
N ILE A 138 -7.85 9.41 -4.77
CA ILE A 138 -6.62 10.15 -4.37
C ILE A 138 -7.02 11.31 -3.47
N LEU A 139 -6.45 11.34 -2.27
CA LEU A 139 -6.70 12.34 -1.24
C LEU A 139 -5.41 13.09 -0.93
N THR A 140 -5.46 14.42 -0.95
CA THR A 140 -4.29 15.25 -0.58
C THR A 140 -4.43 15.71 0.86
N THR A 141 -3.39 15.53 1.66
CA THR A 141 -3.45 15.76 3.11
C THR A 141 -2.19 16.43 3.65
N THR A 142 -2.33 16.99 4.85
CA THR A 142 -1.24 17.41 5.74
C THR A 142 -1.34 16.60 7.04
N GLU A 143 -0.22 16.09 7.54
CA GLU A 143 -0.16 15.21 8.71
C GLU A 143 -1.06 13.96 8.63
N SER A 144 -1.31 13.45 7.41
CA SER A 144 -2.21 12.33 7.12
C SER A 144 -3.63 12.50 7.67
N ARG A 145 -4.08 13.75 7.87
CA ARG A 145 -5.43 14.02 8.34
C ARG A 145 -6.43 13.74 7.22
N VAL A 146 -7.20 12.68 7.39
CA VAL A 146 -8.27 12.22 6.50
C VAL A 146 -9.50 11.85 7.32
N ASP A 147 -10.70 12.01 6.74
CA ASP A 147 -11.91 11.48 7.36
C ASP A 147 -11.88 9.94 7.32
N LEU A 148 -12.21 9.27 8.42
CA LEU A 148 -12.18 7.81 8.48
C LEU A 148 -13.16 7.18 7.49
N ALA A 149 -14.29 7.84 7.19
CA ALA A 149 -15.25 7.39 6.19
C ALA A 149 -14.69 7.38 4.76
N GLU A 150 -13.52 7.97 4.53
CA GLU A 150 -12.86 7.95 3.23
C GLU A 150 -11.96 6.73 3.03
N ILE A 151 -11.68 5.97 4.11
CA ILE A 151 -10.73 4.85 4.12
C ILE A 151 -11.22 3.59 4.84
N LEU A 152 -12.38 3.65 5.50
CA LEU A 152 -13.05 2.52 6.12
C LEU A 152 -14.47 2.43 5.54
N ASP A 153 -14.93 1.21 5.26
CA ASP A 153 -16.27 0.90 4.75
C ASP A 153 -16.57 1.57 3.40
N THR A 154 -15.72 1.29 2.38
CA THR A 154 -15.70 2.01 1.09
C THR A 154 -16.26 1.29 -0.12
#